data_AF-A0A2G2C593-F1
#
_entry.id   AF-A0A2G2C593-F1
#
_cell.length_a   1.000
_cell.length_b   1.000
_cell.length_c   1.000
_cell.angle_alpha   90.00
_cell.angle_beta   90.00
_cell.angle_gamma   90.00
#
_symmetry.space_group_name_H-M   'P 1'
#
loop_
_entity.id
_entity.type
_entity.pdbx_description
1 polymer ?
#
loop_
_entity_poly.entity_id
_entity_poly.type
_entity_poly.pdbx_seq_one_letter_code
_entity_poly.pdbx_strand_id
1 'polypeptide(L)'
;MHKTFSNLMVKLTYALILSSAVFAGSGGGVRAHEVMPTIADLSVSDGSAHLTLRINLEAFLAGIDLDTVVDTNNAENAGDYDS
;
A
#
# COMPACT_ATOMS: atom_id res chain seq x y z
N MET A 1 23.07 -6.42 45.26
CA MET A 1 22.88 -5.53 44.09
C MET A 1 23.09 -6.24 42.76
N HIS A 2 24.13 -7.07 42.59
CA HIS A 2 24.39 -7.82 41.35
C HIS A 2 23.22 -8.71 40.89
N LYS A 3 22.64 -9.52 41.79
CA LYS A 3 21.52 -10.43 41.45
C LYS A 3 20.25 -9.69 40.98
N THR A 4 19.93 -8.57 41.64
CA THR A 4 18.79 -7.71 41.26
C THR A 4 19.00 -7.08 39.88
N PHE A 5 20.23 -6.61 39.62
CA PHE A 5 20.60 -6.03 38.33
C PHE A 5 20.56 -7.07 37.20
N SER A 6 21.05 -8.28 37.43
CA SER A 6 20.99 -9.38 36.46
C SER A 6 19.55 -9.80 36.16
N ASN A 7 18.69 -9.92 37.18
CA ASN A 7 17.27 -10.24 36.99
C ASN A 7 16.52 -9.14 36.21
N LEU A 8 16.87 -7.88 36.43
CA LEU A 8 16.30 -6.76 35.68
C LEU A 8 16.71 -6.83 34.21
N MET A 9 17.99 -7.09 33.93
CA MET A 9 18.50 -7.22 32.57
C MET A 9 17.81 -8.36 31.81
N VAL A 10 17.64 -9.53 32.44
CA VAL A 10 16.94 -10.67 31.85
C VAL A 10 15.50 -10.32 31.45
N LYS A 11 14.75 -9.64 32.34
CA LYS A 11 13.39 -9.18 32.03
C LYS A 11 13.35 -8.19 30.88
N LEU A 12 14.34 -7.29 30.83
CA LEU A 12 14.47 -6.32 29.74
C LEU A 12 14.78 -7.04 28.42
N THR A 13 15.63 -8.06 28.43
CA THR A 13 15.94 -8.87 27.24
C THR A 13 14.69 -9.59 26.71
N TYR A 14 13.89 -10.19 27.60
CA TYR A 14 12.63 -10.81 27.20
C TYR A 14 11.63 -9.81 26.64
N ALA A 15 11.49 -8.64 27.26
CA ALA A 15 10.64 -7.58 26.74
C ALA A 15 11.09 -7.11 25.36
N LEU A 16 12.40 -7.01 25.14
CA LEU A 16 13.00 -6.60 23.86
C LEU A 16 12.77 -7.66 22.78
N ILE A 17 13.00 -8.94 23.09
CA ILE A 17 12.72 -10.06 22.17
C ILE A 17 11.23 -10.11 21.81
N LEU A 18 10.33 -10.00 22.79
CA LEU A 18 8.89 -10.06 22.56
C LEU A 18 8.42 -8.87 21.71
N SER A 19 8.89 -7.66 22.02
CA SER A 19 8.55 -6.45 21.26
C SER A 19 9.05 -6.52 19.82
N SER A 20 10.27 -7.01 19.61
CA SER A 20 10.84 -7.19 18.27
C SER A 20 10.11 -8.28 17.47
N ALA A 21 9.70 -9.38 18.11
CA ALA A 21 8.93 -10.44 17.45
C ALA A 21 7.53 -9.96 17.04
N VAL A 22 6.86 -9.18 17.91
CA VAL A 22 5.57 -8.56 17.59
C VAL A 22 5.73 -7.57 16.44
N PHE A 23 6.76 -6.71 16.47
CA PHE A 23 7.02 -5.74 15.42
C PHE A 23 7.32 -6.43 14.07
N ALA A 24 8.20 -7.43 14.07
CA ALA A 24 8.53 -8.21 12.87
C ALA A 24 7.34 -9.02 12.33
N GLY A 25 6.47 -9.54 13.22
CA GLY A 25 5.25 -10.25 12.85
C GLY A 25 4.10 -9.35 12.41
N SER A 26 4.11 -8.08 12.81
CA SER A 26 3.10 -7.07 12.45
C SER A 26 3.32 -6.43 11.08
N GLY A 27 4.29 -6.92 10.30
CA GLY A 27 4.61 -6.48 8.94
C GLY A 27 3.54 -6.78 7.88
N GLY A 28 2.25 -6.74 8.23
CA GLY A 28 1.20 -6.50 7.25
C GLY A 28 1.45 -5.11 6.69
N GLY A 29 1.95 -5.06 5.45
CA GLY A 29 2.35 -3.83 4.81
C GLY A 29 1.25 -2.80 4.95
N VAL A 30 1.51 -1.71 5.67
CA VAL A 30 0.72 -0.49 5.56
C VAL A 30 1.08 0.09 4.20
N ARG A 31 0.59 -0.58 3.15
CA ARG A 31 0.58 -0.05 1.81
C ARG A 31 -0.65 0.84 1.81
N ALA A 32 -0.47 2.09 2.22
CA ALA A 32 -1.40 3.11 1.80
C ALA A 32 -1.27 3.16 0.27
N HIS A 33 -2.13 2.40 -0.43
CA HIS A 33 -2.19 2.44 -1.87
C HIS A 33 -2.89 3.75 -2.24
N GLU A 34 -2.10 4.75 -2.60
CA GLU A 34 -2.62 5.97 -3.19
C GLU A 34 -2.99 5.66 -4.65
N VAL A 35 -4.29 5.47 -4.89
CA VAL A 35 -4.82 5.39 -6.25
C VAL A 35 -4.78 6.79 -6.88
N MET A 36 -3.95 6.96 -7.91
CA MET A 36 -3.94 8.20 -8.69
C MET A 36 -5.22 8.27 -9.54
N PRO A 37 -6.02 9.36 -9.44
CA PRO A 37 -7.19 9.53 -10.29
C PRO A 37 -6.77 9.71 -11.76
N THR A 38 -7.65 9.31 -12.68
CA THR A 38 -7.47 9.62 -14.10
C THR A 38 -7.64 11.11 -14.32
N ILE A 39 -6.68 11.73 -15.00
CA ILE A 39 -6.75 13.14 -15.40
C ILE A 39 -6.85 13.23 -16.91
N ALA A 40 -7.89 13.91 -17.39
CA ALA A 40 -8.12 14.19 -18.80
C ALA A 40 -7.86 15.68 -19.10
N ASP A 41 -7.01 15.95 -20.08
CA ASP A 41 -6.79 17.29 -20.64
C ASP A 41 -7.29 17.29 -22.08
N LEU A 42 -8.25 18.18 -22.39
CA LEU A 42 -8.81 18.36 -23.72
C LEU A 42 -8.47 19.78 -24.18
N SER A 43 -7.74 19.88 -25.29
CA SER A 43 -7.49 21.14 -25.99
C SER A 43 -8.04 21.09 -27.41
N VAL A 44 -8.51 22.23 -27.89
CA VAL A 44 -9.00 22.39 -29.26
C VAL A 44 -8.25 23.56 -29.91
N SER A 45 -7.54 23.30 -31.01
CA SER A 45 -6.80 24.29 -31.78
C SER A 45 -6.86 23.95 -33.25
N ASP A 46 -6.93 24.96 -34.12
CA ASP A 46 -6.83 24.80 -35.58
C ASP A 46 -7.81 23.77 -36.17
N GLY A 47 -9.03 23.71 -35.62
CA GLY A 47 -10.06 22.75 -36.03
C GLY A 47 -9.81 21.30 -35.60
N SER A 48 -8.78 21.05 -34.78
CA SER A 48 -8.43 19.74 -34.24
C SER A 48 -8.64 19.69 -32.72
N ALA A 49 -9.03 18.52 -32.21
CA ALA A 49 -9.15 18.26 -30.79
C ALA A 49 -8.03 17.30 -30.34
N HIS A 50 -7.34 17.65 -29.25
CA HIS A 50 -6.30 16.85 -28.63
C HIS A 50 -6.74 16.45 -27.23
N LEU A 51 -6.89 15.14 -27.00
CA LEU A 51 -7.19 14.56 -25.70
C LEU A 51 -5.93 13.87 -25.15
N THR A 52 -5.46 14.32 -24.00
CA THR A 52 -4.38 13.68 -23.24
C THR A 52 -4.97 13.06 -21.98
N LEU A 53 -4.74 11.77 -21.79
CA LEU A 53 -5.20 11.04 -20.61
C LEU A 53 -3.97 10.61 -19.79
N ARG A 54 -3.94 10.97 -18.51
CA ARG A 54 -3.04 10.40 -17.53
C ARG A 54 -3.83 9.40 -16.70
N ILE A 55 -3.63 8.12 -16.99
CA ILE A 55 -4.37 6.99 -16.40
C ILE A 55 -3.47 6.10 -15.54
N ASN A 56 -4.06 5.40 -14.58
CA ASN A 56 -3.46 4.20 -14.02
C ASN A 56 -3.67 3.04 -15.01
N LEU A 57 -2.59 2.64 -15.70
CA LEU A 57 -2.68 1.63 -16.76
C LEU A 57 -3.03 0.24 -16.21
N GLU A 58 -2.50 -0.11 -15.05
CA GLU A 58 -2.73 -1.39 -14.39
C GLU A 58 -4.20 -1.57 -14.01
N ALA A 59 -4.78 -0.60 -13.28
CA ALA A 59 -6.19 -0.63 -12.92
C ALA A 59 -7.12 -0.65 -14.15
N PHE A 60 -6.74 0.06 -15.22
CA PHE A 60 -7.50 0.06 -16.47
C PHE A 60 -7.48 -1.32 -17.16
N LEU A 61 -6.32 -1.96 -17.26
CA LEU A 61 -6.17 -3.28 -17.87
C LEU A 61 -6.80 -4.38 -17.02
N ALA A 62 -6.71 -4.24 -15.69
CA ALA A 62 -7.35 -5.12 -14.74
C ALA A 62 -8.88 -4.88 -14.66
N GLY A 63 -9.44 -3.83 -15.27
CA GLY A 63 -10.87 -3.55 -15.17
C GLY A 63 -11.35 -3.24 -13.74
N ILE A 64 -10.45 -2.71 -12.90
CA ILE A 64 -10.75 -2.36 -11.51
C ILE A 64 -11.51 -1.03 -11.49
N ASP A 65 -12.68 -1.02 -10.85
CA ASP A 65 -13.46 0.20 -10.62
C ASP A 65 -12.88 1.02 -9.46
N LEU A 66 -12.00 1.96 -9.79
CA LEU A 66 -11.31 2.84 -8.84
C LEU A 66 -12.24 3.78 -8.04
N ASP A 67 -13.52 3.93 -8.42
CA ASP A 67 -14.48 4.70 -7.64
C ASP A 67 -15.01 3.90 -6.44
N THR A 68 -14.91 2.58 -6.50
CA THR A 68 -15.46 1.67 -5.48
C THR A 68 -14.41 1.04 -4.57
N VAL A 69 -13.15 0.99 -5.03
CA VAL A 69 -12.03 0.43 -4.26
C VAL A 69 -11.00 1.48 -3.86
N VAL A 70 -10.71 1.54 -2.56
CA VAL A 70 -9.66 2.39 -1.99
C VAL A 70 -8.28 1.71 -2.13
N ASP A 71 -8.25 0.38 -2.17
CA ASP A 71 -7.05 -0.43 -2.36
C ASP A 71 -7.31 -1.42 -3.50
N THR A 72 -6.48 -1.39 -4.55
CA THR A 72 -6.61 -2.27 -5.71
C THR A 72 -6.38 -3.74 -5.37
N ASN A 73 -5.67 -4.06 -4.28
CA ASN A 73 -5.54 -5.43 -3.77
C ASN A 73 -6.86 -5.99 -3.22
N ASN A 74 -7.82 -5.12 -2.92
CA ASN A 74 -9.15 -5.53 -2.47
C ASN A 74 -10.14 -5.66 -3.62
N ALA A 75 -9.73 -5.43 -4.87
CA ALA A 75 -10.58 -5.68 -6.02
C ALA A 75 -10.90 -7.18 -6.12
N GLU A 76 -12.14 -7.51 -6.52
CA GLU A 76 -12.61 -8.90 -6.65
C GLU A 76 -11.70 -9.73 -7.56
N ASN A 77 -11.08 -9.09 -8.54
CA ASN A 77 -10.24 -9.68 -9.57
C ASN A 77 -8.75 -9.35 -9.40
N ALA A 78 -8.30 -8.86 -8.23
CA ALA A 78 -6.90 -8.51 -8.00
C ALA A 78 -5.94 -9.69 -8.30
N GLY A 79 -6.34 -10.91 -7.90
CA GLY A 79 -5.56 -12.12 -8.15
C GLY A 79 -5.37 -12.50 -9.62
N ASP A 80 -6.20 -11.97 -10.53
CA ASP A 80 -6.09 -12.26 -11.97
C ASP A 80 -4.97 -11.43 -12.64
N TYR A 81 -4.56 -10.31 -12.04
CA TYR A 81 -3.57 -9.39 -12.60
C TYR A 81 -2.24 -9.37 -11.81
N ASP A 82 -2.24 -9.86 -10.56
CA ASP A 82 -1.04 -9.98 -9.71
C ASP A 82 -0.11 -11.17 -10.07
N SER A 83 -0.44 -11.97 -11.09
CA SER A 83 0.24 -13.22 -11.46
C SER A 83 1.45 -13.07 -12.39
#